data_AF-A0A7V9L223-F1
#
_entry.id   AF-A0A7V9L223-F1
#
_cell.length_a   1.000
_cell.length_b   1.000
_cell.length_c   1.000
_cell.angle_alpha   90.00
_cell.angle_beta   90.00
_cell.angle_gamma   90.00
#
_symmetry.space_group_name_H-M   'P 1'
#
loop_
_entity.id
_entity.type
_entity.pdbx_description
1 polymer ?
#
loop_
_entity_poly.entity_id
_entity_poly.type
_entity_poly.pdbx_seq_one_letter_code
_entity_poly.pdbx_strand_id
1 'polypeptide(L)'
;MRSLVLSLLVAGSQMGCANDPVYMECPDMPADPTCLRSIEAGMDDGMGGVIAEAKSRLLLPINPEKPEDAMVRGTRAAELGIEVPYVKLGDIEVSVEWTITNLTDAEGLAQVELDGATEFFEYDPDMIVLSLDDDAPPTPGLDGNIPLHIPASGTLSGLFREDQVREASIDLEQVTRGNVNPFAATLRVNKNDDEIRPFLPFDPMDPEAGPVPDPNAVPIPREAFATLIRIDLVFAPSSHMRLDYTVRVRDVRGEMMNELLMAAEPGDLHPFAPQPYAVMALP
;
A
#
# COMPACT_ATOMS: atom_id res chain seq x y z
N MET A 1 -70.57 -9.54 17.31
CA MET A 1 -69.14 -9.71 17.63
C MET A 1 -68.37 -9.76 16.32
N ARG A 2 -67.65 -8.69 15.96
CA ARG A 2 -66.76 -8.62 14.79
C ARG A 2 -65.35 -8.39 15.33
N SER A 3 -64.47 -9.37 15.18
CA SER A 3 -63.05 -9.23 15.48
C SER A 3 -62.34 -8.58 14.29
N LEU A 4 -61.69 -7.45 14.53
CA LEU A 4 -60.66 -6.90 13.65
C LEU A 4 -59.32 -7.45 14.14
N VAL A 5 -58.59 -8.15 13.27
CA VAL A 5 -57.19 -8.54 13.47
C VAL A 5 -56.33 -7.48 12.80
N LEU A 6 -55.50 -6.80 13.60
CA LEU A 6 -54.56 -5.78 13.14
C LEU A 6 -53.20 -6.46 12.92
N SER A 7 -52.82 -6.69 11.67
CA SER A 7 -51.48 -7.17 11.32
C SER A 7 -50.48 -6.01 11.34
N LEU A 8 -49.59 -5.99 12.31
CA LEU A 8 -48.40 -5.14 12.32
C LEU A 8 -47.39 -5.71 11.30
N LEU A 9 -47.15 -5.01 10.20
CA LEU A 9 -45.95 -5.22 9.40
C LEU A 9 -44.79 -4.49 10.10
N VAL A 10 -43.84 -5.26 10.62
CA VAL A 10 -42.52 -4.76 11.02
C VAL A 10 -41.69 -4.66 9.73
N ALA A 11 -41.51 -3.45 9.22
CA ALA A 11 -40.53 -3.17 8.19
C ALA A 11 -39.15 -3.15 8.87
N GLY A 12 -38.41 -4.26 8.76
CA GLY A 12 -37.00 -4.29 9.12
C GLY A 12 -36.19 -3.53 8.09
N SER A 13 -35.75 -2.32 8.44
CA SER A 13 -34.67 -1.64 7.74
C SER A 13 -33.42 -2.50 7.85
N GLN A 14 -32.99 -3.08 6.74
CA GLN A 14 -31.63 -3.59 6.58
C GLN A 14 -30.71 -2.37 6.66
N MET A 15 -30.25 -2.03 7.86
CA MET A 15 -29.01 -1.28 8.01
C MET A 15 -27.91 -2.26 7.61
N GLY A 16 -27.60 -2.32 6.30
CA GLY A 16 -26.34 -2.88 5.85
C GLY A 16 -25.23 -2.17 6.59
N CYS A 17 -24.30 -2.92 7.17
CA CYS A 17 -23.14 -2.35 7.85
C CYS A 17 -22.42 -1.45 6.84
N ALA A 18 -22.45 -0.13 7.04
CA ALA A 18 -21.93 0.86 6.10
C ALA A 18 -20.40 0.76 5.86
N ASN A 19 -19.73 -0.15 6.56
CA ASN A 19 -18.28 -0.34 6.56
C ASN A 19 -17.89 -1.79 6.24
N ASP A 20 -18.73 -2.53 5.50
CA ASP A 20 -18.32 -3.86 5.02
C ASP A 20 -17.22 -3.72 3.95
N PRO A 21 -16.18 -4.56 4.00
CA PRO A 21 -15.10 -4.48 3.03
C PRO A 21 -15.60 -4.87 1.63
N VAL A 22 -15.25 -4.08 0.61
CA VAL A 22 -15.65 -4.27 -0.79
C VAL A 22 -14.48 -4.71 -1.65
N TYR A 23 -14.73 -5.60 -2.61
CA TYR A 23 -13.72 -5.97 -3.61
C TYR A 23 -13.61 -4.89 -4.68
N MET A 24 -12.38 -4.55 -5.04
CA MET A 24 -12.08 -3.59 -6.08
C MET A 24 -12.33 -4.24 -7.44
N GLU A 25 -13.37 -3.78 -8.15
CA GLU A 25 -13.71 -4.28 -9.48
C GLU A 25 -12.63 -3.94 -10.52
N CYS A 26 -12.58 -4.67 -11.63
CA CYS A 26 -11.75 -4.27 -12.77
C CYS A 26 -12.54 -3.37 -13.72
N PRO A 27 -11.92 -2.32 -14.28
CA PRO A 27 -12.57 -1.45 -15.26
C PRO A 27 -13.14 -2.21 -16.46
N ASP A 28 -12.46 -3.29 -16.88
CA ASP A 28 -12.83 -4.06 -18.08
C ASP A 28 -13.94 -5.10 -17.82
N MET A 29 -14.25 -5.41 -16.55
CA MET A 29 -15.29 -6.38 -16.15
C MET A 29 -16.04 -5.95 -14.88
N PRO A 30 -16.84 -4.87 -14.93
CA PRO A 30 -17.49 -4.23 -13.77
C PRO A 30 -18.69 -5.02 -13.17
N ALA A 31 -18.88 -6.28 -13.56
CA ALA A 31 -19.96 -7.13 -13.03
C ALA A 31 -19.43 -8.42 -12.40
N ASP A 32 -18.11 -8.61 -12.38
CA ASP A 32 -17.49 -9.80 -11.81
C ASP A 32 -16.83 -9.45 -10.47
N PRO A 33 -17.45 -9.82 -9.32
CA PRO A 33 -16.87 -9.59 -7.99
C PRO A 33 -15.61 -10.45 -7.75
N THR A 34 -15.29 -11.36 -8.67
CA THR A 34 -14.05 -12.15 -8.69
C THR A 34 -13.08 -11.65 -9.74
N CYS A 35 -13.16 -10.38 -10.15
CA CYS A 35 -12.25 -9.85 -11.15
C CYS A 35 -10.80 -9.92 -10.67
N LEU A 36 -10.11 -10.97 -11.13
CA LEU A 36 -8.72 -11.26 -10.87
C LEU A 36 -7.87 -10.41 -11.80
N ARG A 37 -7.02 -9.58 -11.21
CA ARG A 37 -5.94 -8.92 -11.93
C ARG A 37 -4.81 -9.94 -12.07
N SER A 38 -4.19 -9.98 -13.24
CA SER A 38 -3.13 -10.96 -13.53
C SER A 38 -1.88 -10.25 -14.03
N ILE A 39 -0.73 -10.65 -13.52
CA ILE A 39 0.59 -10.31 -14.07
C ILE A 39 1.37 -11.60 -14.33
N GLU A 40 2.03 -11.69 -15.47
CA GLU A 40 2.88 -12.83 -15.86
C GLU A 40 4.34 -12.38 -15.98
N ALA A 41 5.26 -13.20 -15.48
CA ALA A 41 6.70 -12.94 -15.49
C ALA A 41 7.48 -14.26 -15.59
N GLY A 42 8.81 -14.16 -15.72
CA GLY A 42 9.73 -15.28 -15.88
C GLY A 42 9.67 -15.95 -17.25
N MET A 43 9.10 -15.28 -18.25
CA MET A 43 9.06 -15.71 -19.65
C MET A 43 10.09 -14.96 -20.51
N ASP A 44 10.43 -15.55 -21.66
CA ASP A 44 11.27 -14.91 -22.69
C ASP A 44 10.58 -13.63 -23.19
N ASP A 45 11.35 -12.53 -23.29
CA ASP A 45 10.85 -11.24 -23.77
C ASP A 45 10.70 -11.16 -25.30
N GLY A 46 11.01 -12.25 -26.01
CA GLY A 46 10.99 -12.35 -27.47
C GLY A 46 12.22 -11.75 -28.16
N MET A 47 13.14 -11.18 -27.38
CA MET A 47 14.40 -10.56 -27.81
C MET A 47 15.62 -11.30 -27.22
N GLY A 48 15.41 -12.43 -26.55
CA GLY A 48 16.45 -13.25 -25.93
C GLY A 48 16.78 -12.84 -24.49
N GLY A 49 15.98 -11.98 -23.88
CA GLY A 49 15.98 -11.67 -22.45
C GLY A 49 14.88 -12.43 -21.70
N VAL A 50 14.81 -12.23 -20.38
CA VAL A 50 13.76 -12.78 -19.52
C VAL A 50 13.09 -11.60 -18.81
N ILE A 51 11.76 -11.59 -18.78
CA ILE A 51 10.99 -10.67 -17.94
C ILE A 51 11.18 -11.13 -16.49
N ALA A 52 12.24 -10.66 -15.83
CA ALA A 52 12.60 -11.12 -14.49
C ALA A 52 11.57 -10.73 -13.43
N GLU A 53 10.85 -9.63 -13.67
CA GLU A 53 9.89 -9.06 -12.74
C GLU A 53 8.73 -8.40 -13.49
N ALA A 54 7.54 -8.44 -12.90
CA ALA A 54 6.39 -7.65 -13.32
C ALA A 54 5.83 -6.84 -12.14
N LYS A 55 5.48 -5.58 -12.39
CA LYS A 55 4.86 -4.68 -11.41
C LYS A 55 3.39 -4.41 -11.78
N SER A 56 2.51 -4.36 -10.80
CA SER A 56 1.12 -3.93 -10.96
C SER A 56 0.81 -2.79 -10.01
N ARG A 57 0.19 -1.72 -10.51
CA ARG A 57 -0.12 -0.52 -9.73
C ARG A 57 -1.62 -0.30 -9.65
N LEU A 58 -2.14 -0.12 -8.45
CA LEU A 58 -3.54 0.15 -8.18
C LEU A 58 -3.68 1.43 -7.34
N LEU A 59 -4.14 2.50 -7.95
CA LEU A 59 -4.55 3.70 -7.23
C LEU A 59 -5.94 3.49 -6.64
N LEU A 60 -6.11 3.85 -5.37
CA LEU A 60 -7.41 3.79 -4.71
C LEU A 60 -8.29 4.97 -5.15
N PRO A 61 -9.56 4.73 -5.51
CA PRO A 61 -10.49 5.77 -5.95
C PRO A 61 -11.00 6.56 -4.74
N ILE A 62 -10.21 7.52 -4.28
CA ILE A 62 -10.55 8.38 -3.15
C ILE A 62 -11.40 9.57 -3.61
N ASN A 63 -12.47 9.89 -2.88
CA ASN A 63 -13.31 11.05 -3.11
C ASN A 63 -12.54 12.37 -2.90
N PRO A 64 -12.84 13.43 -3.67
CA PRO A 64 -12.28 14.74 -3.44
C PRO A 64 -12.53 15.24 -2.01
N GLU A 65 -11.51 15.84 -1.41
CA GLU A 65 -11.61 16.46 -0.10
C GLU A 65 -12.66 17.57 -0.09
N LYS A 66 -13.55 17.52 0.92
CA LYS A 66 -14.54 18.57 1.14
C LYS A 66 -13.86 19.82 1.71
N PRO A 67 -14.32 21.04 1.38
CA PRO A 67 -13.73 22.27 1.91
C PRO A 67 -13.70 22.35 3.45
N GLU A 68 -14.71 21.79 4.10
CA GLU A 68 -14.79 21.70 5.57
C GLU A 68 -13.69 20.81 6.17
N ASP A 69 -13.42 19.65 5.55
CA ASP A 69 -12.35 18.75 5.96
C ASP A 69 -10.98 19.38 5.74
N ALA A 70 -10.79 20.06 4.60
CA ALA A 70 -9.57 20.80 4.31
C ALA A 70 -9.29 21.89 5.37
N MET A 71 -10.33 22.58 5.86
CA MET A 71 -10.19 23.56 6.94
C MET A 71 -9.79 22.91 8.27
N VAL A 72 -10.41 21.77 8.61
CA VAL A 72 -10.07 21.01 9.83
C VAL A 72 -8.64 20.51 9.77
N ARG A 73 -8.24 19.92 8.64
CA ARG A 73 -6.89 19.43 8.38
C ARG A 73 -5.86 20.56 8.43
N GLY A 74 -6.14 21.70 7.80
CA GLY A 74 -5.27 22.87 7.85
C GLY A 74 -5.11 23.45 9.25
N THR A 75 -6.18 23.46 10.06
CA THR A 75 -6.10 23.86 11.47
C THR A 75 -5.23 22.90 12.26
N ARG A 76 -5.41 21.59 12.06
CA ARG A 76 -4.61 20.57 12.74
C ARG A 76 -3.14 20.63 12.34
N ALA A 77 -2.84 20.84 11.06
CA ALA A 77 -1.49 21.03 10.58
C ALA A 77 -0.81 22.25 11.23
N ALA A 78 -1.54 23.36 11.37
CA ALA A 78 -1.02 24.55 12.05
C ALA A 78 -0.78 24.32 13.56
N GLU A 79 -1.63 23.53 14.23
CA GLU A 79 -1.46 23.17 15.64
C GLU A 79 -0.24 22.27 15.88
N LEU A 80 -0.03 21.30 14.99
CA LEU A 80 1.07 20.34 15.11
C LEU A 80 2.40 20.87 14.56
N GLY A 81 2.35 21.90 13.70
CA GLY A 81 3.53 22.43 13.01
C GLY A 81 4.07 21.49 11.93
N ILE A 82 3.24 20.57 11.44
CA ILE A 82 3.58 19.58 10.41
C ILE A 82 2.42 19.43 9.43
N GLU A 83 2.70 18.89 8.24
CA GLU A 83 1.65 18.54 7.31
C GLU A 83 0.83 17.33 7.81
N VAL A 84 -0.49 17.40 7.58
CA VAL A 84 -1.44 16.33 7.91
C VAL A 84 -2.07 15.88 6.59
N PRO A 85 -2.05 14.58 6.27
CA PRO A 85 -2.61 14.06 5.03
C PRO A 85 -4.13 14.11 5.07
N TYR A 86 -4.74 14.19 3.89
CA TYR A 86 -6.17 14.02 3.72
C TYR A 86 -6.60 12.58 4.04
N VAL A 87 -5.84 11.59 3.55
CA VAL A 87 -6.09 10.17 3.85
C VAL A 87 -5.12 9.70 4.94
N LYS A 88 -5.60 9.62 6.18
CA LYS A 88 -4.78 9.25 7.34
C LYS A 88 -4.78 7.75 7.57
N LEU A 89 -3.79 7.31 8.34
CA LEU A 89 -3.74 5.96 8.87
C LEU A 89 -5.03 5.60 9.62
N GLY A 90 -5.72 4.56 9.16
CA GLY A 90 -6.97 4.08 9.75
C GLY A 90 -8.25 4.64 9.13
N ASP A 91 -8.17 5.58 8.18
CA ASP A 91 -9.34 6.02 7.41
C ASP A 91 -9.82 4.95 6.42
N ILE A 92 -8.88 4.14 5.93
CA ILE A 92 -9.12 2.98 5.05
C ILE A 92 -8.33 1.76 5.54
N GLU A 93 -8.86 0.57 5.28
CA GLU A 93 -8.16 -0.69 5.50
C GLU A 93 -8.13 -1.49 4.19
N VAL A 94 -6.95 -1.99 3.82
CA VAL A 94 -6.75 -2.69 2.55
C VAL A 94 -6.22 -4.08 2.82
N SER A 95 -6.71 -5.07 2.08
CA SER A 95 -6.11 -6.40 2.02
C SER A 95 -5.96 -6.86 0.59
N VAL A 96 -4.89 -7.60 0.31
CA VAL A 96 -4.59 -8.11 -1.03
C VAL A 96 -4.49 -9.63 -0.98
N GLU A 97 -5.43 -10.30 -1.61
CA GLU A 97 -5.42 -11.75 -1.80
C GLU A 97 -4.71 -12.06 -3.10
N TRP A 98 -3.77 -13.01 -3.09
CA TRP A 98 -3.00 -13.35 -4.28
C TRP A 98 -2.81 -14.87 -4.43
N THR A 99 -2.62 -15.31 -5.66
CA THR A 99 -2.33 -16.69 -6.05
C THR A 99 -1.30 -16.71 -7.16
N ILE A 100 -0.20 -17.40 -6.91
CA ILE A 100 0.84 -17.68 -7.90
C ILE A 100 0.51 -19.02 -8.58
N THR A 101 0.59 -19.06 -9.90
CA THR A 101 0.50 -20.28 -10.71
C THR A 101 1.81 -20.49 -11.45
N ASN A 102 2.49 -21.62 -11.22
CA ASN A 102 3.67 -22.00 -12.00
C ASN A 102 3.22 -22.64 -13.32
N LEU A 103 3.64 -22.05 -14.44
CA LEU A 103 3.24 -22.49 -15.78
C LEU A 103 4.24 -23.46 -16.41
N THR A 104 5.24 -23.89 -15.64
CA THR A 104 6.27 -24.84 -16.06
C THR A 104 6.06 -26.23 -15.46
N ASP A 105 6.82 -27.21 -15.96
CA ASP A 105 6.84 -28.60 -15.47
C ASP A 105 7.95 -28.86 -14.42
N ALA A 106 8.65 -27.80 -13.99
CA ALA A 106 9.66 -27.84 -12.94
C ALA A 106 9.23 -26.98 -11.75
N GLU A 107 9.74 -27.31 -10.55
CA GLU A 107 9.62 -26.42 -9.40
C GLU A 107 10.37 -25.11 -9.67
N GLY A 108 9.81 -24.00 -9.20
CA GLY A 108 10.46 -22.69 -9.25
C GLY A 108 10.32 -21.95 -7.93
N LEU A 109 11.05 -20.84 -7.83
CA LEU A 109 10.92 -19.87 -6.75
C LEU A 109 10.12 -18.66 -7.25
N ALA A 110 9.42 -18.01 -6.34
CA ALA A 110 8.81 -16.71 -6.60
C ALA A 110 8.83 -15.82 -5.36
N GLN A 111 8.87 -14.52 -5.57
CA GLN A 111 8.67 -13.51 -4.54
C GLN A 111 7.46 -12.64 -4.93
N VAL A 112 6.70 -12.25 -3.92
CA VAL A 112 5.64 -11.25 -4.01
C VAL A 112 5.96 -10.18 -2.99
N GLU A 113 6.06 -8.94 -3.44
CA GLU A 113 6.34 -7.78 -2.59
C GLU A 113 5.18 -6.80 -2.67
N LEU A 114 4.94 -6.11 -1.56
CA LEU A 114 3.97 -5.05 -1.41
C LEU A 114 4.73 -3.75 -1.20
N ASP A 115 4.56 -2.83 -2.14
CA ASP A 115 5.01 -1.45 -2.07
C ASP A 115 3.80 -0.51 -2.23
N GLY A 116 4.04 0.79 -2.36
CA GLY A 116 2.97 1.72 -2.63
C GLY A 116 3.36 3.18 -2.54
N ALA A 117 2.33 4.02 -2.49
CA ALA A 117 2.48 5.44 -2.25
C ALA A 117 1.47 5.94 -1.22
N THR A 118 1.90 6.88 -0.41
CA THR A 118 1.05 7.77 0.39
C THR A 118 0.69 9.03 -0.40
N GLU A 119 -0.03 9.96 0.20
CA GLU A 119 -0.27 11.28 -0.39
C GLU A 119 1.03 12.06 -0.64
N PHE A 120 2.05 11.84 0.19
CA PHE A 120 3.30 12.61 0.15
C PHE A 120 4.39 11.94 -0.68
N PHE A 121 4.54 10.62 -0.54
CA PHE A 121 5.70 9.90 -1.07
C PHE A 121 5.34 8.59 -1.76
N GLU A 122 6.08 8.28 -2.81
CA GLU A 122 6.09 7.01 -3.53
C GLU A 122 7.35 6.23 -3.14
N TYR A 123 7.16 4.97 -2.75
CA TYR A 123 8.24 4.05 -2.47
C TYR A 123 8.65 3.31 -3.75
N ASP A 124 9.89 3.52 -4.18
CA ASP A 124 10.51 2.77 -5.26
C ASP A 124 11.87 2.26 -4.78
N PRO A 125 11.99 0.98 -4.41
CA PRO A 125 13.25 0.41 -3.90
C PRO A 125 14.43 0.63 -4.84
N ASP A 126 14.18 0.63 -6.16
CA ASP A 126 15.19 0.77 -7.21
C ASP A 126 15.82 2.17 -7.24
N MET A 127 15.13 3.17 -6.67
CA MET A 127 15.57 4.56 -6.60
C MET A 127 16.33 4.88 -5.30
N ILE A 128 16.41 3.92 -4.38
CA ILE A 128 17.02 4.10 -3.06
C ILE A 128 18.42 3.47 -3.07
N VAL A 129 19.44 4.33 -3.09
CA VAL A 129 20.84 3.93 -3.02
C VAL A 129 21.33 4.02 -1.58
N LEU A 130 21.51 2.88 -0.92
CA LEU A 130 21.93 2.80 0.49
C LEU A 130 23.45 2.81 0.66
N SER A 131 24.19 2.50 -0.39
CA SER A 131 25.66 2.50 -0.43
C SER A 131 26.13 2.80 -1.84
N LEU A 132 27.31 3.39 -1.97
CA LEU A 132 28.00 3.57 -3.24
C LEU A 132 28.78 2.32 -3.66
N ASP A 133 28.79 1.28 -2.82
CA ASP A 133 29.38 -0.02 -3.11
C ASP A 133 28.38 -0.92 -3.85
N ASP A 134 28.82 -1.53 -4.94
CA ASP A 134 28.03 -2.46 -5.77
C ASP A 134 27.67 -3.76 -5.02
N ASP A 135 28.34 -4.05 -3.89
CA ASP A 135 28.08 -5.22 -3.05
C ASP A 135 26.94 -5.02 -2.02
N ALA A 136 26.30 -3.84 -1.99
CA ALA A 136 25.20 -3.60 -1.07
C ALA A 136 23.96 -4.44 -1.43
N PRO A 137 23.27 -5.01 -0.42
CA PRO A 137 22.03 -5.73 -0.68
C PRO A 137 20.98 -4.79 -1.30
N PRO A 138 20.10 -5.29 -2.18
CA PRO A 138 19.03 -4.50 -2.75
C PRO A 138 18.12 -3.97 -1.64
N THR A 139 17.61 -2.75 -1.82
CA THR A 139 16.62 -2.16 -0.92
C THR A 139 15.38 -3.06 -0.87
N PRO A 140 14.87 -3.42 0.31
CA PRO A 140 13.72 -4.31 0.42
C PRO A 140 12.41 -3.58 0.05
N GLY A 141 11.40 -4.31 -0.43
CA GLY A 141 10.02 -3.84 -0.45
C GLY A 141 9.47 -3.54 0.96
N LEU A 142 8.31 -2.88 1.05
CA LEU A 142 7.70 -2.52 2.34
C LEU A 142 7.15 -3.74 3.10
N ASP A 143 6.63 -4.75 2.41
CA ASP A 143 6.31 -6.07 2.98
C ASP A 143 6.53 -7.18 1.94
N GLY A 144 6.71 -8.42 2.40
CA GLY A 144 6.93 -9.59 1.54
C GLY A 144 8.41 -9.88 1.26
N ASN A 145 8.74 -10.14 -0.01
CA ASN A 145 10.11 -10.46 -0.48
C ASN A 145 10.71 -11.78 0.07
N ILE A 146 9.90 -12.64 0.67
CA ILE A 146 10.36 -13.97 1.10
C ILE A 146 10.29 -14.93 -0.09
N PRO A 147 11.37 -15.63 -0.48
CA PRO A 147 11.31 -16.64 -1.53
C PRO A 147 10.33 -17.77 -1.19
N LEU A 148 9.43 -18.06 -2.13
CA LEU A 148 8.39 -19.08 -2.02
C LEU A 148 8.66 -20.21 -3.02
N HIS A 149 8.62 -21.46 -2.56
CA HIS A 149 8.67 -22.62 -3.44
C HIS A 149 7.31 -22.85 -4.10
N ILE A 150 7.27 -22.84 -5.42
CA ILE A 150 6.06 -23.07 -6.21
C ILE A 150 6.20 -24.40 -6.96
N PRO A 151 5.39 -25.42 -6.63
CA PRO A 151 5.48 -26.72 -7.28
C PRO A 151 5.31 -26.63 -8.79
N ALA A 152 5.90 -27.59 -9.52
CA ALA A 152 5.69 -27.76 -10.95
C ALA A 152 4.19 -27.82 -11.28
N SER A 153 3.75 -26.98 -12.23
CA SER A 153 2.33 -26.85 -12.62
C SER A 153 1.38 -26.63 -11.43
N GLY A 154 1.90 -26.13 -10.31
CA GLY A 154 1.19 -25.96 -9.05
C GLY A 154 0.83 -24.51 -8.78
N THR A 155 0.12 -24.31 -7.68
CA THR A 155 -0.32 -22.99 -7.22
C THR A 155 0.02 -22.77 -5.76
N LEU A 156 0.28 -21.52 -5.38
CA LEU A 156 0.42 -21.09 -3.99
C LEU A 156 -0.35 -19.79 -3.78
N SER A 157 -1.16 -19.70 -2.73
CA SER A 157 -1.93 -18.51 -2.40
C SER A 157 -1.46 -17.87 -1.11
N GLY A 158 -1.64 -16.56 -1.00
CA GLY A 158 -1.34 -15.79 0.20
C GLY A 158 -2.20 -14.54 0.32
N LEU A 159 -1.94 -13.79 1.38
CA LEU A 159 -2.73 -12.63 1.77
C LEU A 159 -1.84 -11.60 2.45
N PHE A 160 -1.81 -10.38 1.90
CA PHE A 160 -1.40 -9.20 2.66
C PHE A 160 -2.60 -8.69 3.45
N ARG A 161 -2.54 -8.83 4.78
CA ARG A 161 -3.64 -8.49 5.68
C ARG A 161 -3.71 -6.98 5.94
N GLU A 162 -4.86 -6.54 6.44
CA GLU A 162 -5.11 -5.13 6.81
C GLU A 162 -4.04 -4.57 7.78
N ASP A 163 -3.53 -5.39 8.70
CA ASP A 163 -2.46 -4.98 9.62
C ASP A 163 -1.08 -4.90 8.96
N GLN A 164 -0.83 -5.67 7.90
CA GLN A 164 0.41 -5.64 7.14
C GLN A 164 0.47 -4.42 6.21
N VAL A 165 -0.60 -4.13 5.48
CA VAL A 165 -0.66 -2.91 4.64
C VAL A 165 -0.59 -1.63 5.50
N ARG A 166 -1.19 -1.68 6.69
CA ARG A 166 -1.04 -0.60 7.68
C ARG A 166 0.40 -0.43 8.12
N GLU A 167 1.13 -1.52 8.35
CA GLU A 167 2.55 -1.45 8.71
C GLU A 167 3.38 -0.89 7.56
N ALA A 168 3.15 -1.34 6.33
CA ALA A 168 3.81 -0.77 5.14
C ALA A 168 3.60 0.75 5.01
N SER A 169 2.42 1.27 5.41
CA SER A 169 2.16 2.70 5.46
C SER A 169 3.04 3.42 6.50
N ILE A 170 3.21 2.81 7.69
CA ILE A 170 4.05 3.33 8.77
C ILE A 170 5.52 3.27 8.37
N ASP A 171 5.97 2.16 7.78
CA ASP A 171 7.35 2.00 7.32
C ASP A 171 7.69 3.04 6.25
N LEU A 172 6.77 3.34 5.34
CA LEU A 172 6.97 4.40 4.36
C LEU A 172 7.09 5.79 5.02
N GLU A 173 6.28 6.10 6.03
CA GLU A 173 6.42 7.33 6.83
C GLU A 173 7.76 7.41 7.56
N GLN A 174 8.24 6.27 8.10
CA GLN A 174 9.53 6.17 8.77
C GLN A 174 10.69 6.40 7.81
N VAL A 175 10.66 5.77 6.63
CA VAL A 175 11.70 5.95 5.61
C VAL A 175 11.75 7.38 5.12
N THR A 176 10.58 7.97 4.85
CA THR A 176 10.48 9.27 4.20
C THR A 176 10.61 10.42 5.18
N ARG A 177 9.62 10.60 6.06
CA ARG A 177 9.57 11.72 7.00
C ARG A 177 10.38 11.45 8.26
N GLY A 178 10.57 10.18 8.61
CA GLY A 178 11.44 9.76 9.70
C GLY A 178 12.93 9.71 9.36
N ASN A 179 13.30 9.73 8.07
CA ASN A 179 14.67 9.48 7.59
C ASN A 179 15.28 8.17 8.16
N VAL A 180 14.45 7.17 8.42
CA VAL A 180 14.90 5.87 8.92
C VAL A 180 15.42 5.05 7.74
N ASN A 181 16.53 4.33 7.93
CA ASN A 181 17.02 3.41 6.91
C ASN A 181 15.93 2.36 6.55
N PRO A 182 15.67 2.06 5.27
CA PRO A 182 14.62 1.11 4.86
C PRO A 182 14.71 -0.28 5.51
N PHE A 183 15.92 -0.83 5.70
CA PHE A 183 16.08 -2.10 6.41
C PHE A 183 15.72 -1.97 7.89
N ALA A 184 15.99 -0.82 8.51
CA ALA A 184 15.63 -0.58 9.91
C ALA A 184 14.13 -0.34 10.05
N ALA A 185 13.50 0.37 9.10
CA ALA A 185 12.06 0.61 9.08
C ALA A 185 11.31 -0.73 9.05
N THR A 186 11.54 -1.52 8.00
CA THR A 186 10.85 -2.80 7.76
C THR A 186 11.13 -3.90 8.81
N LEU A 187 12.27 -3.85 9.53
CA LEU A 187 12.66 -4.93 10.47
C LEU A 187 12.53 -4.57 11.96
N ARG A 188 12.55 -3.28 12.34
CA ARG A 188 12.74 -2.87 13.74
C ARG A 188 11.68 -1.93 14.27
N VAL A 189 10.88 -1.31 13.41
CA VAL A 189 9.86 -0.37 13.85
C VAL A 189 8.66 -1.12 14.42
N ASN A 190 8.00 -0.52 15.41
CA ASN A 190 6.82 -1.07 16.02
C ASN A 190 5.59 -0.36 15.46
N LYS A 191 4.69 -1.11 14.83
CA LYS A 191 3.34 -0.65 14.42
C LYS A 191 2.53 0.13 15.45
N ASN A 192 2.89 0.06 16.72
CA ASN A 192 2.23 0.74 17.83
C ASN A 192 2.94 2.02 18.27
N ASP A 193 3.93 2.51 17.51
CA ASP A 193 4.56 3.79 17.81
C ASP A 193 3.52 4.93 17.68
N ASP A 194 3.47 5.77 18.71
CA ASP A 194 2.55 6.91 18.81
C ASP A 194 3.08 8.14 18.05
N GLU A 195 4.39 8.17 17.75
CA GLU A 195 5.04 9.22 17.00
C GLU A 195 6.29 8.71 16.26
N ILE A 196 6.65 9.39 15.17
CA ILE A 196 7.93 9.26 14.46
C ILE A 196 8.81 10.44 14.85
N ARG A 197 10.05 10.15 15.26
CA ARG A 197 11.06 11.19 15.48
C ARG A 197 12.04 11.18 14.32
N PRO A 198 12.08 12.24 13.49
CA PRO A 198 12.99 12.27 12.37
C PRO A 198 14.45 12.16 12.80
N PHE A 199 15.21 11.36 12.07
CA PHE A 199 16.65 11.28 12.17
C PHE A 199 17.30 12.30 11.23
N LEU A 200 18.54 12.67 11.52
CA LEU A 200 19.38 13.34 10.52
C LEU A 200 19.52 12.44 9.29
N PRO A 201 19.60 13.02 8.07
CA PRO A 201 19.84 12.25 6.86
C PRO A 201 21.03 11.31 7.03
N PHE A 202 20.92 10.10 6.49
CA PHE A 202 22.03 9.16 6.45
C PHE A 202 23.21 9.79 5.71
N ASP A 203 24.38 9.79 6.34
CA ASP A 203 25.63 10.24 5.73
C ASP A 203 26.36 9.03 5.11
N PRO A 204 26.34 8.85 3.78
CA PRO A 204 27.02 7.73 3.15
C PRO A 204 28.56 7.82 3.29
N MET A 205 29.11 8.99 3.67
CA MET A 205 30.54 9.17 3.91
C MET A 205 30.97 8.77 5.33
N ASP A 206 30.02 8.61 6.27
CA ASP A 206 30.27 8.13 7.63
C ASP A 206 29.26 7.04 8.03
N PRO A 207 29.39 5.82 7.46
CA PRO A 207 28.47 4.72 7.75
C PRO A 207 28.56 4.21 9.20
N GLU A 208 29.58 4.62 9.97
CA GLU A 208 29.72 4.28 11.39
C GLU A 208 28.98 5.26 12.32
N ALA A 209 28.66 6.48 11.83
CA ALA A 209 27.73 7.39 12.49
C ALA A 209 26.34 6.78 12.46
N GLY A 210 26.03 5.99 13.49
CA GLY A 210 24.70 5.41 13.67
C GLY A 210 23.59 6.48 13.67
N PRO A 211 22.32 6.07 13.64
CA PRO A 211 21.20 7.00 13.49
C PRO A 211 21.16 8.03 14.63
N VAL A 212 21.26 9.32 14.26
CA VAL A 212 21.20 10.45 15.20
C VAL A 212 19.85 11.14 15.08
N PRO A 213 19.00 11.16 16.12
CA PRO A 213 17.75 11.92 16.10
C PRO A 213 18.04 13.40 15.80
N ASP A 214 17.28 14.02 14.91
CA ASP A 214 17.42 15.45 14.65
C ASP A 214 16.86 16.24 15.85
N PRO A 215 17.70 16.98 16.60
CA PRO A 215 17.26 17.71 17.79
C PRO A 215 16.31 18.88 17.46
N ASN A 216 16.22 19.29 16.20
CA ASN A 216 15.34 20.38 15.75
C ASN A 216 14.09 19.87 15.04
N ALA A 217 13.98 18.57 14.77
CA ALA A 217 12.83 18.01 14.10
C ALA A 217 11.62 17.95 15.03
N VAL A 218 10.46 18.33 14.49
CA VAL A 218 9.17 18.17 15.17
C VAL A 218 8.76 16.70 15.09
N PRO A 219 8.49 16.02 16.22
CA PRO A 219 7.95 14.66 16.18
C PRO A 219 6.63 14.63 15.42
N ILE A 220 6.45 13.61 14.59
CA ILE A 220 5.24 13.42 13.82
C ILE A 220 4.33 12.49 14.62
N PRO A 221 3.22 12.97 15.19
CA PRO A 221 2.29 12.10 15.88
C PRO A 221 1.56 11.19 14.89
N ARG A 222 1.12 10.03 15.37
CA ARG A 222 0.43 9.00 14.58
C ARG A 222 -0.80 9.49 13.82
N GLU A 223 -1.52 10.45 14.38
CA GLU A 223 -2.67 11.10 13.73
C GLU A 223 -2.32 11.88 12.45
N ALA A 224 -1.03 12.12 12.20
CA ALA A 224 -0.51 12.76 11.00
C ALA A 224 0.24 11.77 10.08
N PHE A 225 0.12 10.46 10.31
CA PHE A 225 0.62 9.44 9.38
C PHE A 225 -0.35 9.28 8.23
N ALA A 226 0.17 9.23 7.01
CA ALA A 226 -0.60 8.89 5.84
C ALA A 226 -0.79 7.37 5.75
N THR A 227 -1.89 6.97 5.11
CA THR A 227 -2.09 5.59 4.68
C THR A 227 -1.67 5.44 3.23
N LEU A 228 -1.37 4.21 2.79
CA LEU A 228 -1.20 3.92 1.37
C LEU A 228 -2.49 4.23 0.60
N ILE A 229 -2.39 5.14 -0.38
CA ILE A 229 -3.43 5.48 -1.35
C ILE A 229 -3.24 4.75 -2.68
N ARG A 230 -2.08 4.12 -2.86
CA ARG A 230 -1.72 3.32 -4.02
C ARG A 230 -1.02 2.06 -3.54
N ILE A 231 -1.44 0.92 -4.09
CA ILE A 231 -0.84 -0.39 -3.85
C ILE A 231 -0.05 -0.78 -5.08
N ASP A 232 1.23 -1.08 -4.88
CA ASP A 232 2.10 -1.59 -5.92
C ASP A 232 2.51 -3.02 -5.56
N LEU A 233 2.18 -3.98 -6.42
CA LEU A 233 2.59 -5.37 -6.27
C LEU A 233 3.76 -5.65 -7.20
N VAL A 234 4.82 -6.22 -6.64
CA VAL A 234 5.99 -6.66 -7.38
C VAL A 234 6.01 -8.19 -7.39
N PHE A 235 6.15 -8.79 -8.58
CA PHE A 235 6.21 -10.23 -8.77
C PHE A 235 7.49 -10.63 -9.49
N ALA A 236 8.36 -11.35 -8.77
CA ALA A 236 9.65 -11.80 -9.25
C ALA A 236 9.76 -13.33 -9.21
N PRO A 237 9.34 -14.05 -10.28
CA PRO A 237 9.48 -15.49 -10.37
C PRO A 237 10.80 -15.92 -11.02
N SER A 238 11.32 -17.08 -10.63
CA SER A 238 12.54 -17.68 -11.23
C SER A 238 12.28 -18.42 -12.54
N SER A 239 11.02 -18.57 -12.94
CA SER A 239 10.56 -19.29 -14.13
C SER A 239 9.22 -18.71 -14.59
N HIS A 240 8.68 -19.18 -15.72
CA HIS A 240 7.41 -18.67 -16.24
C HIS A 240 6.25 -18.95 -15.27
N MET A 241 5.72 -17.88 -14.67
CA MET A 241 4.64 -17.95 -13.67
C MET A 241 3.68 -16.78 -13.84
N ARG A 242 2.49 -16.92 -13.25
CA ARG A 242 1.44 -15.91 -13.19
C ARG A 242 1.07 -15.60 -11.76
N LEU A 243 0.88 -14.31 -11.43
CA LEU A 243 0.28 -13.86 -10.19
C LEU A 243 -1.12 -13.32 -10.48
N ASP A 244 -2.13 -14.00 -9.96
CA ASP A 244 -3.51 -13.57 -9.93
C ASP A 244 -3.79 -12.90 -8.56
N TYR A 245 -4.38 -11.71 -8.53
CA TYR A 245 -4.66 -11.01 -7.27
C TYR A 245 -5.98 -10.23 -7.27
N THR A 246 -6.53 -10.03 -6.08
CA THR A 246 -7.68 -9.16 -5.81
C THR A 246 -7.38 -8.23 -4.65
N VAL A 247 -7.97 -7.04 -4.68
CA VAL A 247 -7.83 -6.04 -3.62
C VAL A 247 -9.18 -5.83 -2.97
N ARG A 248 -9.20 -5.84 -1.65
CA ARG A 248 -10.39 -5.56 -0.85
C ARG A 248 -10.12 -4.34 0.02
N VAL A 249 -11.05 -3.40 0.02
CA VAL A 249 -10.93 -2.13 0.74
C VAL A 249 -12.12 -1.96 1.67
N ARG A 250 -11.85 -1.55 2.90
CA ARG A 250 -12.86 -1.09 3.87
C ARG A 250 -12.69 0.40 4.05
N ASP A 251 -13.74 1.16 3.74
CA ASP A 251 -13.83 2.56 4.12
C ASP A 251 -14.28 2.65 5.58
N VAL A 252 -13.35 2.98 6.48
CA VAL A 252 -13.65 3.05 7.92
C VAL A 252 -14.46 4.30 8.24
N ARG A 253 -14.20 5.38 7.50
CA ARG A 253 -14.87 6.67 7.66
C ARG A 253 -16.21 6.73 6.93
N GLY A 254 -16.39 5.89 5.89
CA GLY A 254 -17.61 5.75 5.09
C GLY A 254 -17.82 6.84 4.04
N GLU A 255 -16.82 7.68 3.79
CA GLU A 255 -16.88 8.78 2.81
C GLU A 255 -15.57 8.97 2.01
N MET A 256 -14.55 8.15 2.27
CA MET A 256 -13.26 8.24 1.60
C MET A 256 -13.30 7.61 0.22
N MET A 257 -13.96 6.47 0.05
CA MET A 257 -13.97 5.73 -1.21
C MET A 257 -15.11 6.24 -2.12
N ASN A 258 -14.81 6.40 -3.41
CA ASN A 258 -15.82 6.73 -4.40
C ASN A 258 -16.80 5.56 -4.59
N GLU A 259 -18.10 5.84 -4.68
CA GLU A 259 -19.15 4.83 -4.81
C GLU A 259 -19.01 3.98 -6.08
N LEU A 260 -18.45 4.55 -7.15
CA LEU A 260 -18.19 3.85 -8.41
C LEU A 260 -16.86 3.09 -8.39
N LEU A 261 -16.08 3.18 -7.31
CA LEU A 261 -14.79 2.54 -7.14
C LEU A 261 -13.91 2.73 -8.39
N MET A 262 -13.50 1.62 -9.03
CA MET A 262 -12.62 1.64 -10.21
C MET A 262 -13.31 2.11 -11.49
N ALA A 263 -14.64 2.28 -11.48
CA ALA A 263 -15.40 2.86 -12.58
C ALA A 263 -15.60 4.37 -12.46
N ALA A 264 -15.10 5.01 -11.40
CA ALA A 264 -15.15 6.46 -11.22
C ALA A 264 -14.36 7.18 -12.32
N GLU A 265 -14.90 8.30 -12.82
CA GLU A 265 -14.16 9.12 -13.79
C GLU A 265 -12.98 9.82 -13.08
N PRO A 266 -11.83 10.03 -13.75
CA PRO A 266 -10.69 10.70 -13.12
C PRO A 266 -10.99 12.08 -12.52
N GLY A 267 -12.01 12.79 -13.03
CA GLY A 267 -12.44 14.09 -12.49
C GLY A 267 -13.23 14.01 -11.18
N ASP A 268 -13.75 12.82 -10.85
CA ASP A 268 -14.52 12.55 -9.63
C ASP A 268 -13.64 12.00 -8.50
N LEU A 269 -12.32 11.94 -8.71
CA LEU A 269 -11.34 11.41 -7.77
C LEU A 269 -10.42 12.52 -7.28
N HIS A 270 -9.93 12.37 -6.06
CA HIS A 270 -8.90 13.24 -5.53
C HIS A 270 -7.59 12.99 -6.31
N PRO A 271 -6.98 14.02 -6.91
CA PRO A 271 -5.71 13.87 -7.60
C PRO A 271 -4.58 13.78 -6.58
N PHE A 272 -3.77 12.72 -6.65
CA PHE A 272 -2.55 12.58 -5.86
C PHE A 272 -1.32 12.69 -6.76
N ALA A 273 -0.27 13.31 -6.24
CA ALA A 273 1.01 13.47 -6.92
C ALA A 273 2.17 13.24 -5.93
N PRO A 274 2.29 12.00 -5.38
CA PRO A 274 3.35 11.67 -4.44
C PRO A 274 4.72 11.92 -5.07
N GLN A 275 5.65 12.43 -4.27
CA GLN A 275 7.03 12.60 -4.72
C GLN A 275 7.76 11.25 -4.66
N PRO A 276 8.54 10.88 -5.67
CA PRO A 276 9.39 9.70 -5.57
C PRO A 276 10.38 9.92 -4.43
N TYR A 277 10.44 8.99 -3.49
CA TYR A 277 11.48 9.04 -2.47
C TYR A 277 12.80 8.57 -3.09
N ALA A 278 13.76 9.49 -3.16
CA ALA A 278 15.11 9.20 -3.59
C ALA A 278 16.08 9.68 -2.51
N VAL A 279 16.89 8.76 -1.98
CA VAL A 279 18.04 9.14 -1.17
C VAL A 279 19.12 9.62 -2.14
N MET A 280 19.12 10.92 -2.45
CA MET A 280 20.27 11.48 -3.16
C MET A 280 21.45 11.47 -2.20
N ALA A 281 22.48 10.67 -2.52
CA ALA A 281 23.82 10.90 -1.99
C ALA A 281 24.16 12.37 -2.27
N LEU A 282 24.23 13.19 -1.22
CA LEU A 282 24.66 14.57 -1.36
C LEU A 282 26.07 14.56 -2.00
N PRO A 283 26.34 15.44 -2.99
CA PRO A 283 27.62 15.51 -3.67
C PRO A 283 28.78 15.91 -2.76
#